data_AF-A0A662PZS6-F1
#
_entry.id   AF-A0A662PZS6-F1
#
_cell.length_a   1.000
_cell.length_b   1.000
_cell.length_c   1.000
_cell.angle_alpha   90.00
_cell.angle_beta   90.00
_cell.angle_gamma   90.00
#
_symmetry.space_group_name_H-M   'P 1'
#
loop_
_entity.id
_entity.type
_entity.pdbx_description
1 polymer ?
#
loop_
_entity_poly.entity_id
_entity_poly.type
_entity_poly.pdbx_seq_one_letter_code
_entity_poly.pdbx_strand_id
1 'polypeptide(L)'
;MARTYKWLGGIGYILTFIPYVNFVSFILIAVAWIMMGRDTREKMFTALGILMIVFFAASISLVIIAFSFLWTLIPMTMPGFPMQPGGEMGPMRLGSFIWVILIAVVILLALGIATTIIDIIAHFRAGTIFDNKWFRIGGWLRIAVIVSLAIAIPLIIISLASAGILGALGTVRPEIMPFHILLSFLWPIAIVIILSLLATIFSIIAFFTIPEEEAIEPEPQ
;
A
#
# COMPACT_ATOMS: atom_id res chain seq x y z
N MET A 1 9.60 28.17 -11.78
CA MET A 1 8.22 27.82 -11.40
C MET A 1 8.28 27.29 -9.99
N ALA A 2 7.44 27.74 -9.06
CA ALA A 2 7.39 27.19 -7.71
C ALA A 2 7.36 25.65 -7.77
N ARG A 3 8.11 24.98 -6.87
CA ARG A 3 8.27 23.51 -6.83
C ARG A 3 6.92 22.81 -6.70
N THR A 4 6.23 22.58 -7.83
CA THR A 4 4.83 22.09 -7.86
C THR A 4 4.70 20.72 -7.20
N TYR A 5 5.76 19.91 -7.26
CA TYR A 5 5.83 18.60 -6.59
C TYR A 5 5.70 18.68 -5.06
N LYS A 6 6.02 19.83 -4.43
CA LYS A 6 5.77 20.13 -3.01
C LYS A 6 4.29 19.96 -2.68
N TRP A 7 3.45 20.62 -3.48
CA TRP A 7 2.00 20.62 -3.34
C TRP A 7 1.38 19.30 -3.78
N LEU A 8 1.81 18.77 -4.93
CA LEU A 8 1.29 17.49 -5.43
C LEU A 8 1.56 16.35 -4.46
N GLY A 9 2.77 16.26 -3.92
CA GLY A 9 3.12 15.23 -2.95
C GLY A 9 2.41 15.42 -1.62
N GLY A 10 2.41 16.63 -1.07
CA GLY A 10 1.73 16.93 0.20
C GLY A 10 0.22 16.66 0.15
N ILE A 11 -0.47 17.18 -0.87
CA ILE A 11 -1.90 16.92 -1.11
C ILE A 11 -2.12 15.43 -1.39
N GLY A 12 -1.28 14.84 -2.23
CA GLY A 12 -1.31 13.41 -2.53
C GLY A 12 -1.34 12.58 -1.25
N TYR A 13 -0.39 12.78 -0.33
CA TYR A 13 -0.38 12.06 0.94
C TYR A 13 -1.56 12.40 1.87
N ILE A 14 -2.14 13.61 1.83
CA ILE A 14 -3.37 13.90 2.59
C ILE A 14 -4.53 13.06 2.06
N LEU A 15 -4.67 12.95 0.73
CA LEU A 15 -5.76 12.24 0.10
C LEU A 15 -5.73 10.72 0.37
N THR A 16 -4.62 10.14 0.87
CA THR A 16 -4.61 8.72 1.30
C THR A 16 -5.59 8.45 2.44
N PHE A 17 -5.92 9.47 3.25
CA PHE A 17 -6.83 9.34 4.39
C PHE A 17 -8.30 9.47 4.02
N ILE A 18 -8.61 9.91 2.80
CA ILE A 18 -9.99 10.14 2.35
C ILE A 18 -10.44 8.91 1.55
N PRO A 19 -11.38 8.10 2.07
CA PRO A 19 -11.94 6.97 1.33
C PRO A 19 -12.51 7.43 -0.02
N TYR A 20 -12.49 6.55 -1.01
CA TYR A 20 -12.97 6.78 -2.39
C TYR A 20 -12.16 7.79 -3.23
N VAL A 21 -11.42 8.71 -2.61
CA VAL A 21 -10.54 9.66 -3.31
C VAL A 21 -9.07 9.21 -3.25
N ASN A 22 -8.77 8.25 -2.37
CA ASN A 22 -7.44 7.66 -2.20
C ASN A 22 -6.83 7.05 -3.48
N PHE A 23 -7.60 6.71 -4.50
CA PHE A 23 -7.02 6.29 -5.79
C PHE A 23 -6.30 7.44 -6.51
N VAL A 24 -6.80 8.68 -6.36
CA VAL A 24 -6.17 9.90 -6.91
C VAL A 24 -4.85 10.18 -6.19
N SER A 25 -4.81 9.91 -4.89
CA SER A 25 -3.63 10.07 -4.06
C SER A 25 -2.40 9.37 -4.63
N PHE A 26 -2.52 8.08 -5.00
CA PHE A 26 -1.41 7.30 -5.55
C PHE A 26 -0.81 7.94 -6.79
N ILE A 27 -1.66 8.48 -7.69
CA ILE A 27 -1.22 9.14 -8.92
C ILE A 27 -0.49 10.45 -8.58
N LEU A 28 -1.04 11.26 -7.68
CA LEU A 28 -0.41 12.54 -7.29
C LEU A 28 0.94 12.34 -6.63
N ILE A 29 1.06 11.37 -5.71
CA ILE A 29 2.31 11.03 -5.03
C ILE A 29 3.34 10.55 -6.06
N ALA A 30 2.95 9.67 -6.98
CA ALA A 30 3.82 9.16 -8.02
C ALA A 30 4.35 10.28 -8.94
N VAL A 31 3.46 11.17 -9.40
CA VAL A 31 3.83 12.32 -10.23
C VAL A 31 4.76 13.26 -9.47
N ALA A 32 4.50 13.51 -8.18
CA ALA A 32 5.36 14.33 -7.34
C ALA A 32 6.79 13.78 -7.26
N TRP A 33 6.94 12.47 -7.08
CA TRP A 33 8.26 11.82 -7.09
C TRP A 33 8.94 11.86 -8.47
N ILE A 34 8.21 11.69 -9.56
CA ILE A 34 8.76 11.81 -10.92
C ILE A 34 9.26 13.24 -11.19
N MET A 35 8.45 14.24 -10.84
CA MET A 35 8.84 15.66 -11.01
C MET A 35 10.04 16.00 -10.14
N MET A 36 10.03 15.59 -8.87
CA MET A 36 11.16 15.78 -7.96
C MET A 36 12.43 15.14 -8.51
N GLY A 37 12.37 13.91 -9.03
CA GLY A 37 13.52 13.22 -9.62
C GLY A 37 14.06 13.88 -10.88
N ARG A 38 13.18 14.48 -11.69
CA ARG A 38 13.59 15.28 -12.85
C ARG A 38 14.33 16.54 -12.42
N ASP A 39 13.81 17.24 -11.41
CA ASP A 39 14.36 18.52 -10.96
C ASP A 39 15.69 18.33 -10.19
N THR A 40 15.81 17.29 -9.37
CA THR A 40 17.05 16.97 -8.65
C THR A 40 18.03 16.08 -9.43
N ARG A 41 17.63 15.60 -10.63
CA ARG A 41 18.36 14.59 -11.42
C ARG A 41 18.60 13.26 -10.69
N GLU A 42 17.86 12.98 -9.63
CA GLU A 42 17.94 11.73 -8.88
C GLU A 42 17.06 10.64 -9.51
N LYS A 43 17.72 9.65 -10.10
CA LYS A 43 17.04 8.50 -10.75
C LYS A 43 16.16 7.71 -9.78
N MET A 44 16.49 7.68 -8.48
CA MET A 44 15.74 6.93 -7.47
C MET A 44 14.33 7.50 -7.26
N PHE A 45 14.16 8.82 -7.33
CA PHE A 45 12.84 9.45 -7.19
C PHE A 45 11.96 9.17 -8.41
N THR A 46 12.53 9.27 -9.61
CA THR A 46 11.81 8.93 -10.85
C THR A 46 11.42 7.46 -10.87
N ALA A 47 12.34 6.57 -10.47
CA ALA A 47 12.06 5.13 -10.37
C ALA A 47 10.92 4.84 -9.39
N LEU A 48 10.91 5.50 -8.22
CA LEU A 48 9.84 5.36 -7.23
C LEU A 48 8.48 5.68 -7.83
N GLY A 49 8.35 6.86 -8.45
CA GLY A 49 7.06 7.28 -9.01
C GLY A 49 6.60 6.39 -10.16
N ILE A 50 7.51 5.90 -11.01
CA ILE A 50 7.17 4.92 -12.05
C ILE A 50 6.68 3.61 -11.42
N LEU A 51 7.40 3.09 -10.42
CA LEU A 51 7.00 1.87 -9.72
C LEU A 51 5.64 2.00 -9.05
N MET A 52 5.33 3.16 -8.46
CA MET A 52 4.01 3.45 -7.90
C MET A 52 2.90 3.39 -8.96
N ILE A 53 3.13 3.95 -10.16
CA ILE A 53 2.15 3.88 -11.27
C ILE A 53 1.97 2.44 -11.74
N VAL A 54 3.07 1.70 -11.93
CA VAL A 54 3.02 0.29 -12.36
C VAL A 54 2.30 -0.57 -11.33
N PHE A 55 2.62 -0.38 -10.04
CA PHE A 55 1.96 -1.09 -8.94
C PHE A 55 0.47 -0.78 -8.87
N PHE A 56 0.09 0.49 -9.05
CA PHE A 56 -1.31 0.90 -9.11
C PHE A 56 -2.06 0.26 -10.29
N ALA A 57 -1.50 0.30 -11.50
CA ALA A 57 -2.10 -0.32 -12.69
C ALA A 57 -2.23 -1.84 -12.54
N ALA A 58 -1.21 -2.50 -11.98
CA ALA A 58 -1.26 -3.94 -11.70
C ALA A 58 -2.35 -4.28 -10.65
N SER A 59 -2.51 -3.43 -9.63
CA SER A 59 -3.54 -3.61 -8.58
C SER A 59 -4.95 -3.49 -9.16
N ILE A 60 -5.20 -2.48 -10.01
CA ILE A 60 -6.47 -2.35 -10.74
C ILE A 60 -6.72 -3.58 -11.62
N SER A 61 -5.70 -4.05 -12.33
CA SER A 61 -5.81 -5.22 -13.20
C SER A 61 -6.24 -6.46 -12.40
N LEU A 62 -5.68 -6.66 -11.21
CA LEU A 62 -6.11 -7.76 -10.32
C LEU A 62 -7.57 -7.61 -9.89
N VAL A 63 -8.01 -6.40 -9.52
CA VAL A 63 -9.41 -6.15 -9.15
C VAL A 63 -10.36 -6.47 -10.31
N ILE A 64 -10.01 -6.08 -11.54
CA ILE A 64 -10.81 -6.38 -12.74
C ILE A 64 -10.88 -7.88 -12.97
N ILE A 65 -9.76 -8.61 -12.86
CA ILE A 65 -9.71 -10.07 -13.02
C ILE A 65 -10.58 -10.75 -11.96
N ALA A 66 -10.45 -10.36 -10.69
CA ALA A 66 -11.22 -10.90 -9.58
C ALA A 66 -12.72 -10.62 -9.74
N PHE A 67 -13.08 -9.39 -10.12
CA PHE A 67 -14.48 -9.00 -10.32
C PHE A 67 -15.12 -9.73 -11.51
N SER A 68 -14.39 -9.84 -12.62
CA SER A 68 -14.86 -10.58 -13.81
C SER A 68 -15.18 -12.04 -13.45
N PHE A 69 -14.39 -12.64 -12.56
CA PHE A 69 -14.63 -13.99 -12.10
C PHE A 69 -15.79 -14.12 -11.12
N LEU A 70 -15.95 -13.19 -10.18
CA LEU A 70 -17.14 -13.16 -9.33
C LEU A 70 -18.41 -13.12 -10.19
N TRP A 71 -18.41 -12.31 -11.26
CA TRP A 71 -19.52 -12.25 -12.20
C TRP A 71 -19.81 -13.59 -12.89
N THR A 72 -18.77 -14.38 -13.20
CA THR A 72 -18.94 -15.72 -13.79
C THR A 72 -19.43 -16.78 -12.80
N LEU A 73 -19.23 -16.60 -11.49
CA LEU A 73 -19.67 -17.54 -10.46
C LEU A 73 -21.13 -17.33 -10.00
N ILE A 74 -21.68 -16.12 -10.16
CA ILE A 74 -23.05 -15.79 -9.75
C ILE A 74 -24.10 -16.68 -10.44
N PRO A 75 -24.06 -16.93 -11.77
CA PRO A 75 -25.01 -17.82 -12.44
C PRO A 75 -24.93 -19.29 -11.98
N MET A 76 -23.81 -19.71 -11.38
CA MET A 76 -23.61 -21.09 -10.92
C MET A 76 -24.16 -21.35 -9.52
N THR A 77 -24.33 -20.30 -8.72
CA THR A 77 -24.67 -20.42 -7.29
C THR A 77 -26.05 -19.89 -6.94
N MET A 78 -26.74 -19.20 -7.86
CA MET A 78 -28.11 -18.70 -7.65
C MET A 78 -29.17 -19.52 -8.41
N PRO A 79 -30.15 -20.11 -7.71
CA PRO A 79 -31.31 -20.74 -8.34
C PRO A 79 -32.13 -19.71 -9.13
N GLY A 80 -32.41 -19.99 -10.42
CA GLY A 80 -33.25 -19.14 -11.27
C GLY A 80 -32.50 -18.12 -12.13
N PHE A 81 -31.17 -18.03 -12.04
CA PHE A 81 -30.38 -17.31 -13.04
C PHE A 81 -30.25 -18.15 -14.32
N PRO A 82 -30.53 -17.58 -15.52
CA PRO A 82 -30.35 -18.32 -16.77
C PRO A 82 -28.88 -18.69 -16.94
N MET A 83 -28.57 -19.98 -16.97
CA MET A 83 -27.24 -20.46 -17.32
C MET A 83 -26.90 -19.94 -18.72
N GLN A 84 -25.84 -19.13 -18.81
CA GLN A 84 -25.37 -18.63 -20.09
C GLN A 84 -24.90 -19.81 -20.94
N PRO A 85 -25.36 -19.95 -22.20
CA PRO A 85 -24.88 -21.03 -23.09
C PRO A 85 -23.36 -20.93 -23.25
N GLY A 86 -22.61 -21.97 -22.88
CA GLY A 86 -21.14 -21.98 -22.85
C GLY A 86 -20.51 -21.46 -21.56
N GLY A 87 -21.33 -21.09 -20.56
CA GLY A 87 -20.93 -20.62 -19.23
C GLY A 87 -20.62 -21.74 -18.22
N GLU A 88 -20.67 -23.01 -18.63
CA GLU A 88 -20.23 -24.13 -17.79
C GLU A 88 -18.71 -24.04 -17.58
N MET A 89 -18.27 -23.40 -16.50
CA MET A 89 -16.90 -23.59 -16.02
C MET A 89 -16.81 -25.01 -15.46
N GLY A 90 -16.32 -25.94 -16.28
CA GLY A 90 -15.83 -27.19 -15.76
C GLY A 90 -14.73 -26.96 -14.70
N PRO A 91 -14.50 -27.89 -13.77
CA PRO A 91 -13.52 -27.76 -12.68
C PRO A 91 -12.11 -27.38 -13.17
N MET A 92 -11.76 -27.70 -14.41
CA MET A 92 -10.50 -27.33 -15.07
C MET A 92 -10.34 -25.80 -15.26
N ARG A 93 -11.43 -25.06 -15.52
CA ARG A 93 -11.43 -23.59 -15.67
C ARG A 93 -11.30 -22.87 -14.32
N LEU A 94 -11.92 -23.41 -13.28
CA LEU A 94 -11.82 -22.88 -11.91
C LEU A 94 -10.37 -22.97 -11.39
N GLY A 95 -9.73 -24.13 -11.60
CA GLY A 95 -8.32 -24.34 -11.23
C GLY A 95 -7.38 -23.36 -11.94
N SER A 96 -7.53 -23.18 -13.26
CA SER A 96 -6.71 -22.23 -14.01
C SER A 96 -6.87 -20.78 -13.52
N PHE A 97 -8.07 -20.40 -13.10
CA PHE A 97 -8.33 -19.05 -12.60
C PHE A 97 -7.66 -18.79 -11.25
N ILE A 98 -7.76 -19.75 -10.31
CA ILE A 98 -7.07 -19.66 -9.01
C ILE A 98 -5.56 -19.49 -9.21
N TRP A 99 -4.98 -20.24 -10.16
CA TRP A 99 -3.57 -20.09 -10.51
C TRP A 99 -3.22 -18.70 -11.05
N VAL A 100 -4.07 -18.12 -11.93
CA VAL A 100 -3.86 -16.75 -12.43
C VAL A 100 -3.91 -15.73 -11.29
N ILE A 101 -4.86 -15.83 -10.36
CA ILE A 101 -4.89 -14.98 -9.17
C ILE A 101 -3.61 -15.15 -8.34
N LEU A 102 -3.21 -16.38 -8.05
CA LEU A 102 -2.01 -16.65 -7.23
C LEU A 102 -0.77 -16.03 -7.87
N ILE A 103 -0.58 -16.20 -9.18
CA ILE A 103 0.53 -15.59 -9.93
C ILE A 103 0.47 -14.06 -9.83
N ALA A 104 -0.70 -13.46 -10.07
CA ALA A 104 -0.88 -12.02 -9.98
C ALA A 104 -0.58 -11.47 -8.57
N VAL A 105 -1.00 -12.18 -7.52
CA VAL A 105 -0.69 -11.84 -6.12
C VAL A 105 0.81 -11.91 -5.86
N VAL A 106 1.51 -12.94 -6.35
CA VAL A 106 2.97 -13.06 -6.21
C VAL A 106 3.69 -11.91 -6.93
N ILE A 107 3.25 -11.55 -8.13
CA ILE A 107 3.80 -10.41 -8.89
C ILE A 107 3.58 -9.10 -8.12
N LEU A 108 2.37 -8.86 -7.61
CA LEU A 108 2.08 -7.68 -6.81
C LEU A 108 2.89 -7.64 -5.52
N LEU A 109 3.10 -8.78 -4.87
CA LEU A 109 3.95 -8.86 -3.68
C LEU A 109 5.39 -8.45 -4.02
N ALA A 110 5.96 -8.97 -5.11
CA ALA A 110 7.30 -8.60 -5.56
C ALA A 110 7.40 -7.10 -5.91
N LEU A 111 6.42 -6.56 -6.64
CA LEU A 111 6.35 -5.13 -6.95
C LEU A 111 6.20 -4.27 -5.69
N GLY A 112 5.37 -4.69 -4.74
CA GLY A 112 5.15 -4.00 -3.47
C GLY A 112 6.42 -3.94 -2.62
N ILE A 113 7.18 -5.04 -2.56
CA ILE A 113 8.48 -5.08 -1.88
C ILE A 113 9.47 -4.12 -2.57
N ALA A 114 9.60 -4.21 -3.90
CA ALA A 114 10.50 -3.32 -4.65
C ALA A 114 10.15 -1.84 -4.46
N THR A 115 8.85 -1.51 -4.53
CA THR A 115 8.34 -0.14 -4.32
C THR A 115 8.67 0.34 -2.91
N THR A 116 8.45 -0.50 -1.89
CA THR A 116 8.73 -0.14 -0.49
C THR A 116 10.22 0.11 -0.24
N ILE A 117 11.10 -0.71 -0.82
CA ILE A 117 12.56 -0.52 -0.68
C ILE A 117 12.98 0.80 -1.32
N ILE A 118 12.53 1.06 -2.56
CA ILE A 118 12.85 2.30 -3.26
C ILE A 118 12.23 3.51 -2.53
N ASP A 119 11.04 3.37 -1.94
CA ASP A 119 10.37 4.41 -1.16
C ASP A 119 11.21 4.85 0.04
N ILE A 120 11.75 3.88 0.79
CA ILE A 120 12.65 4.15 1.91
C ILE A 120 13.91 4.88 1.45
N ILE A 121 14.56 4.38 0.39
CA ILE A 121 15.77 5.00 -0.16
C ILE A 121 15.50 6.43 -0.63
N ALA A 122 14.36 6.65 -1.31
CA ALA A 122 13.96 7.96 -1.80
C ALA A 122 13.71 8.94 -0.65
N HIS A 123 13.04 8.51 0.43
CA HIS A 123 12.83 9.35 1.60
C HIS A 123 14.17 9.77 2.24
N PHE A 124 15.12 8.85 2.40
CA PHE A 124 16.43 9.22 2.94
C PHE A 124 17.19 10.17 2.02
N ARG A 125 17.23 9.90 0.71
CA ARG A 125 17.88 10.77 -0.28
C ARG A 125 17.25 12.16 -0.33
N ALA A 126 15.92 12.26 -0.29
CA ALA A 126 15.23 13.55 -0.25
C ALA A 126 15.58 14.32 1.03
N GLY A 127 15.69 13.62 2.16
CA GLY A 127 16.13 14.20 3.42
C GLY A 127 17.58 14.68 3.44
N THR A 128 18.46 14.17 2.58
CA THR A 128 19.81 14.70 2.39
C THR A 128 19.84 15.85 1.38
N ILE A 129 19.16 15.72 0.25
CA ILE A 129 19.19 16.73 -0.83
C ILE A 129 18.54 18.04 -0.42
N PHE A 130 17.43 17.97 0.31
CA PHE A 130 16.69 19.16 0.76
C PHE A 130 17.01 19.56 2.21
N ASP A 131 18.00 18.91 2.83
CA ASP A 131 18.33 19.00 4.27
C ASP A 131 17.09 18.99 5.19
N ASN A 132 16.13 18.13 4.85
CA ASN A 132 14.82 18.11 5.50
C ASN A 132 14.71 16.91 6.44
N LYS A 133 14.71 17.20 7.75
CA LYS A 133 14.61 16.19 8.81
C LYS A 133 13.35 15.32 8.72
N TRP A 134 12.25 15.85 8.21
CA TRP A 134 10.96 15.14 8.16
C TRP A 134 10.99 13.99 7.15
N PHE A 135 11.71 14.16 6.03
CA PHE A 135 11.95 13.07 5.08
C PHE A 135 12.75 11.93 5.73
N ARG A 136 13.77 12.25 6.55
CA ARG A 136 14.56 11.24 7.27
C ARG A 136 13.72 10.50 8.31
N ILE A 137 12.90 11.22 9.09
CA ILE A 137 11.96 10.62 10.05
C ILE A 137 10.95 9.72 9.34
N GLY A 138 10.37 10.19 8.23
CA GLY A 138 9.45 9.41 7.41
C GLY A 138 10.07 8.13 6.84
N GLY A 139 11.36 8.16 6.48
CA GLY A 139 12.13 6.98 6.07
C GLY A 139 12.35 5.98 7.21
N TRP A 140 12.73 6.45 8.39
CA TRP A 140 12.89 5.59 9.57
C TRP A 140 11.59 4.92 10.01
N LEU A 141 10.46 5.65 9.97
CA LEU A 141 9.17 5.08 10.32
C LEU A 141 8.73 4.00 9.32
N ARG A 142 9.06 4.11 8.04
CA ARG A 142 8.82 3.04 7.05
C ARG A 142 9.62 1.79 7.36
N ILE A 143 10.88 1.93 7.82
CA ILE A 143 11.65 0.79 8.33
C ILE A 143 10.95 0.18 9.54
N ALA A 144 10.49 1.00 10.49
CA ALA A 144 9.76 0.52 11.66
C ALA A 144 8.44 -0.21 11.28
N VAL A 145 7.74 0.24 10.24
CA VAL A 145 6.59 -0.48 9.67
C VAL A 145 6.98 -1.86 9.17
N ILE A 146 8.09 -2.01 8.43
CA ILE A 146 8.55 -3.32 7.96
C ILE A 146 8.91 -4.25 9.13
N VAL A 147 9.66 -3.74 10.11
CA VAL A 147 10.07 -4.51 11.28
C VAL A 147 8.84 -4.93 12.10
N SER A 148 7.89 -4.01 12.32
CA SER A 148 6.65 -4.34 13.03
C SER A 148 5.79 -5.35 12.26
N LEU A 149 5.71 -5.28 10.93
CA LEU A 149 5.04 -6.30 10.11
C LEU A 149 5.70 -7.68 10.25
N ALA A 150 7.04 -7.73 10.21
CA ALA A 150 7.79 -8.97 10.38
C ALA A 150 7.56 -9.64 11.74
N ILE A 151 7.25 -8.85 12.77
CA ILE A 151 6.88 -9.35 14.12
C ILE A 151 5.39 -9.67 14.21
N ALA A 152 4.53 -8.81 13.65
CA ALA A 152 3.07 -8.93 13.73
C ALA A 152 2.57 -10.20 13.03
N ILE A 153 3.12 -10.55 11.85
CA ILE A 153 2.68 -11.73 11.10
C ILE A 153 2.85 -13.03 11.91
N PRO A 154 4.04 -13.37 12.45
CA PRO A 154 4.19 -14.53 13.33
C PRO A 154 3.27 -14.50 14.55
N LEU A 155 3.11 -13.34 15.19
CA LEU A 155 2.23 -13.21 16.36
C LEU A 155 0.77 -13.52 16.00
N ILE A 156 0.28 -13.00 14.88
CA ILE A 156 -1.08 -13.28 14.40
C ILE A 156 -1.25 -14.78 14.11
N ILE A 157 -0.26 -15.42 13.47
CA ILE A 157 -0.29 -16.86 13.18
C ILE A 157 -0.34 -17.68 14.49
N ILE A 158 0.51 -17.34 15.47
CA ILE A 158 0.54 -18.02 16.77
C ILE A 158 -0.79 -17.82 17.52
N SER A 159 -1.32 -16.60 17.52
CA SER A 159 -2.62 -16.29 18.15
C SER A 159 -3.78 -17.05 17.50
N LEU A 160 -3.77 -17.19 16.17
CA LEU A 160 -4.82 -17.91 15.46
C LEU A 160 -4.72 -19.43 15.69
N ALA A 161 -3.49 -19.96 15.68
CA ALA A 161 -3.23 -21.37 15.97
C ALA A 161 -3.60 -21.73 17.41
N SER A 162 -3.24 -20.90 18.39
CA SER A 162 -3.57 -21.13 19.80
C SER A 162 -5.08 -21.04 20.07
N ALA A 163 -5.77 -20.10 19.43
CA ALA A 163 -7.23 -20.02 19.52
C ALA A 163 -7.92 -21.26 18.93
N GLY A 164 -7.42 -21.78 17.80
CA GLY A 164 -7.91 -23.03 17.22
C GLY A 164 -7.73 -24.24 18.14
N ILE A 165 -6.58 -24.34 18.81
CA ILE A 165 -6.29 -25.41 19.79
C ILE A 165 -7.20 -25.29 21.02
N LEU A 166 -7.34 -24.10 21.59
CA LEU A 166 -8.21 -23.85 22.75
C LEU A 166 -9.70 -24.12 22.44
N GLY A 167 -10.12 -23.84 21.21
CA GLY A 167 -11.46 -24.21 20.72
C GLY A 167 -11.65 -25.72 20.59
N ALA A 168 -10.65 -26.42 20.03
CA ALA A 168 -10.69 -27.88 19.89
C ALA A 168 -10.67 -28.62 21.24
N LEU A 169 -10.01 -28.05 22.26
CA LEU A 169 -9.95 -28.60 23.61
C LEU A 169 -11.17 -28.22 24.49
N GLY A 170 -12.11 -27.41 23.97
CA GLY A 170 -13.30 -26.98 24.72
C GLY A 170 -12.98 -26.06 25.91
N THR A 171 -11.76 -25.52 25.99
CA THR A 171 -11.29 -24.72 27.13
C THR A 171 -11.79 -23.27 27.08
N VAL A 172 -12.29 -22.82 25.93
CA VAL A 172 -12.91 -21.50 25.74
C VAL A 172 -14.36 -21.69 25.33
N ARG A 173 -15.27 -20.99 25.99
CA ARG A 173 -16.69 -21.02 25.62
C ARG A 173 -16.86 -20.56 24.17
N PRO A 174 -17.63 -21.27 23.33
CA PRO A 174 -17.83 -20.90 21.93
C PRO A 174 -18.31 -19.45 21.72
N GLU A 175 -19.07 -18.93 22.69
CA GLU A 175 -19.63 -17.58 22.71
C GLU A 175 -18.56 -16.47 22.83
N ILE A 176 -17.42 -16.77 23.46
CA ILE A 176 -16.36 -15.78 23.78
C ILE A 176 -15.20 -15.89 22.78
N MET A 177 -15.09 -17.03 22.09
CA MET A 177 -14.01 -17.34 21.16
C MET A 177 -13.84 -16.29 20.03
N PRO A 178 -14.90 -15.79 19.37
CA PRO A 178 -14.75 -14.80 18.30
C PRO A 178 -14.17 -13.46 18.78
N PHE A 179 -14.59 -13.00 19.97
CA PHE A 179 -14.11 -11.75 20.55
C PHE A 179 -12.65 -11.86 21.00
N HIS A 180 -12.28 -13.01 21.56
CA HIS A 180 -10.89 -13.29 21.93
C HIS A 180 -9.99 -13.35 20.69
N ILE A 181 -10.42 -14.03 19.62
CA ILE A 181 -9.67 -14.09 18.35
C ILE A 181 -9.49 -12.67 17.79
N LEU A 182 -10.58 -11.89 17.74
CA LEU A 182 -10.57 -10.49 17.30
C LEU A 182 -9.50 -9.67 18.03
N LEU A 183 -9.54 -9.61 19.35
CA LEU A 183 -8.58 -8.82 20.13
C LEU A 183 -7.14 -9.31 19.99
N SER A 184 -6.94 -10.62 19.79
CA SER A 184 -5.60 -11.21 19.69
C SER A 184 -4.84 -10.77 18.44
N PHE A 185 -5.53 -10.53 17.32
CA PHE A 185 -4.88 -10.02 16.10
C PHE A 185 -4.97 -8.49 15.97
N LEU A 186 -5.84 -7.82 16.71
CA LEU A 186 -6.00 -6.37 16.57
C LEU A 186 -4.79 -5.58 17.10
N TRP A 187 -4.16 -6.01 18.20
CA TRP A 187 -3.07 -5.22 18.79
C TRP A 187 -1.78 -5.17 17.95
N PRO A 188 -1.29 -6.27 17.31
CA PRO A 188 -0.12 -6.18 16.43
C PRO A 188 -0.43 -5.36 15.18
N ILE A 189 -1.64 -5.50 14.64
CA ILE A 189 -2.13 -4.72 13.50
C ILE A 189 -2.21 -3.23 13.88
N ALA A 190 -2.72 -2.90 15.06
CA ALA A 190 -2.81 -1.52 15.54
C ALA A 190 -1.45 -0.84 15.57
N ILE A 191 -0.39 -1.53 16.01
CA ILE A 191 0.98 -1.01 16.00
C ILE A 191 1.43 -0.69 14.56
N VAL A 192 1.24 -1.63 13.63
CA VAL A 192 1.60 -1.42 12.22
C VAL A 192 0.83 -0.23 11.61
N ILE A 193 -0.47 -0.12 11.90
CA ILE A 193 -1.32 0.97 11.41
C ILE A 193 -0.84 2.31 11.98
N ILE A 194 -0.57 2.40 13.28
CA ILE A 194 -0.10 3.63 13.92
C ILE A 194 1.23 4.08 13.30
N LEU A 195 2.19 3.16 13.13
CA LEU A 195 3.47 3.47 12.52
C LEU A 195 3.32 3.92 11.05
N SER A 196 2.43 3.27 10.30
CA SER A 196 2.14 3.62 8.91
C SER A 196 1.47 5.00 8.80
N LEU A 197 0.56 5.31 9.72
CA LEU A 197 -0.10 6.61 9.82
C LEU A 197 0.94 7.70 10.10
N LEU A 198 1.80 7.51 11.11
CA LEU A 198 2.87 8.44 11.42
C LEU A 198 3.81 8.63 10.23
N ALA A 199 4.24 7.54 9.59
CA ALA A 199 5.10 7.60 8.40
C ALA A 199 4.48 8.46 7.28
N THR A 200 3.17 8.36 7.10
CA THR A 200 2.41 9.14 6.12
C THR A 200 2.31 10.61 6.53
N ILE A 201 2.00 10.91 7.79
CA ILE A 201 1.95 12.26 8.33
C ILE A 201 3.29 12.98 8.15
N PHE A 202 4.41 12.31 8.46
CA PHE A 202 5.72 12.92 8.28
C PHE A 202 6.07 13.11 6.80
N SER A 203 5.61 12.26 5.89
CA SER A 203 5.74 12.52 4.45
C SER A 203 4.95 13.76 4.04
N ILE A 204 3.73 13.98 4.56
CA ILE A 204 2.96 15.22 4.29
C ILE A 204 3.76 16.45 4.70
N ILE A 205 4.24 16.47 5.95
CA ILE A 205 5.03 17.58 6.49
C ILE A 205 6.29 17.76 5.64
N ALA A 206 7.01 16.67 5.34
CA ALA A 206 8.25 16.73 4.57
C ALA A 206 8.06 17.35 3.19
N PHE A 207 7.00 16.98 2.48
CA PHE A 207 6.69 17.57 1.18
C PHE A 207 6.35 19.05 1.31
N PHE A 208 5.52 19.47 2.27
CA PHE A 208 5.20 20.90 2.44
C PHE A 208 6.34 21.76 3.00
N THR A 209 7.37 21.17 3.59
CA THR A 209 8.54 21.93 4.08
C THR A 209 9.73 21.90 3.14
N ILE A 210 9.56 21.47 1.88
CA ILE A 210 10.64 21.60 0.88
C ILE A 210 10.94 23.10 0.67
N PRO A 211 12.23 23.51 0.76
CA PRO A 211 12.63 24.89 0.52
C PRO A 211 12.20 25.35 -0.87
N GLU A 212 11.73 26.59 -0.96
CA GLU A 212 11.46 27.23 -2.24
C GLU A 212 12.78 27.71 -2.85
N GLU A 213 12.86 27.76 -4.18
CA GLU A 213 14.02 28.32 -4.86
C GLU A 213 14.10 29.80 -4.45
N GLU A 214 15.20 30.21 -3.80
CA GLU A 214 15.47 31.62 -3.53
C GLU A 214 15.38 32.35 -4.87
N ALA A 215 14.47 33.31 -4.97
CA ALA A 215 14.50 34.26 -6.05
C ALA A 215 15.86 34.94 -5.95
N ILE A 216 16.74 34.68 -6.92
CA ILE A 216 17.98 35.42 -7.08
C ILE A 216 17.56 36.88 -7.26
N GLU A 217 17.61 37.68 -6.20
CA GLU A 217 17.52 39.13 -6.33
C GLU A 217 18.69 39.55 -7.22
N PRO A 218 18.44 40.24 -8.34
CA PRO A 218 19.52 40.80 -9.12
C PRO A 218 20.27 41.78 -8.22
N GLU A 219 21.59 41.62 -8.10
CA GLU A 219 22.46 42.61 -7.47
C GLU A 219 22.10 44.01 -8.01
N PRO A 220 21.84 45.01 -7.14
CA PRO A 220 21.72 46.38 -7.62
C PRO A 220 23.04 46.79 -8.26
N GLN A 221 23.01 47.00 -9.58
CA GLN A 221 24.09 47.58 -10.37
C GLN A 221 24.30 49.06 -10.03
#